data_AF-A0A1G1ZCW2-F1
#
_entry.id   AF-A0A1G1ZCW2-F1
#
_cell.length_a   1.000
_cell.length_b   1.000
_cell.length_c   1.000
_cell.angle_alpha   90.00
_cell.angle_beta   90.00
_cell.angle_gamma   90.00
#
_symmetry.space_group_name_H-M   'P 1'
#
loop_
_entity.id
_entity.type
_entity.pdbx_description
1 polymer ?
#
loop_
_entity_poly.entity_id
_entity_poly.type
_entity_poly.pdbx_seq_one_letter_code
_entity_poly.pdbx_strand_id
1 'polypeptide(L)'
;MIGLTVLYVFFLGWFLLLYLNGWTDTKWNYLSGTYNIISFAGGFYGLFFVARHWGGWKSDVGRAIIVLSTGLIVWGIGLAIYLFYNLALQVEVPYPSWADAGFLPAYALWAIGIVMLSKATGAQFGLRKLGGKTMLFLVPIAIAAASYYLLVTVARGGVITTAESSETLKLLLDFAYPISDLVIVTLSTLIYGLSYRYFGGKYRLPIYLILSAFTINYFGDFLFSYTTTVETYYNGSLADVLFTTTMYVLSVGIVLLDSRSVPLSTESFNQGQKYQLASRIIHEQATIIGPSAWSEAQQVEGLSIDVSQMEVYVTGNRKEVLDRLVSQYEQLFGRASLEVCREAVRPALSKISLEEIPERLR
;
A
#
# COMPACT_ATOMS: atom_id res chain seq x y z
N MET A 1 11.37 -11.07 -3.02
CA MET A 1 11.78 -10.44 -1.75
C MET A 1 13.30 -10.41 -1.60
N ILE A 2 13.97 -11.56 -1.49
CA ILE A 2 15.44 -11.64 -1.33
C ILE A 2 16.19 -10.75 -2.34
N GLY A 3 15.84 -10.83 -3.63
CA GLY A 3 16.47 -9.99 -4.65
C GLY A 3 16.29 -8.48 -4.42
N LEU A 4 15.11 -8.03 -3.98
CA LEU A 4 14.88 -6.61 -3.63
C LEU A 4 15.73 -6.19 -2.43
N THR A 5 15.85 -7.06 -1.41
CA THR A 5 16.66 -6.78 -0.23
C THR A 5 18.14 -6.72 -0.56
N VAL A 6 18.65 -7.58 -1.43
CA VAL A 6 20.04 -7.54 -1.91
C VAL A 6 20.31 -6.23 -2.66
N LEU A 7 19.41 -5.82 -3.56
CA LEU A 7 19.52 -4.53 -4.27
C LEU A 7 19.52 -3.36 -3.28
N TYR A 8 18.60 -3.35 -2.32
CA TYR A 8 18.52 -2.28 -1.33
C TYR A 8 19.79 -2.17 -0.47
N VAL A 9 20.30 -3.30 0.03
CA VAL A 9 21.56 -3.34 0.79
C VAL A 9 22.74 -2.87 -0.05
N PHE A 10 22.77 -3.23 -1.35
CA PHE A 10 23.77 -2.71 -2.28
C PHE A 10 23.72 -1.18 -2.38
N PHE A 11 22.53 -0.57 -2.55
CA PHE A 11 22.40 0.89 -2.62
C PHE A 11 22.73 1.59 -1.30
N LEU A 12 22.43 0.98 -0.15
CA LEU A 12 22.88 1.50 1.14
C LEU A 12 24.42 1.45 1.25
N GLY A 13 25.04 0.36 0.81
CA GLY A 13 26.50 0.25 0.75
C GLY A 13 27.12 1.27 -0.20
N TRP A 14 26.49 1.51 -1.34
CA TRP A 14 26.89 2.53 -2.31
C TRP A 14 26.87 3.92 -1.70
N PHE A 15 25.75 4.30 -1.06
CA PHE A 15 25.63 5.55 -0.32
C PHE A 15 26.72 5.70 0.73
N LEU A 16 26.94 4.67 1.57
CA LEU A 16 27.97 4.71 2.60
C LEU A 16 29.37 4.91 2.01
N LEU A 17 29.67 4.29 0.88
CA LEU A 17 30.93 4.49 0.17
C LEU A 17 31.08 5.94 -0.30
N LEU A 18 30.06 6.53 -0.93
CA LEU A 18 30.10 7.93 -1.37
C LEU A 18 30.30 8.88 -0.19
N TYR A 19 29.53 8.66 0.88
CA TYR A 19 29.54 9.48 2.09
C TYR A 19 30.91 9.45 2.79
N LEU A 20 31.47 8.25 3.02
CA LEU A 20 32.76 8.10 3.70
C LEU A 20 33.93 8.69 2.92
N ASN A 21 33.84 8.76 1.59
CA ASN A 21 34.85 9.39 0.75
C ASN A 21 34.60 10.88 0.49
N GLY A 22 33.48 11.44 0.95
CA GLY A 22 33.10 12.83 0.72
C GLY A 22 32.83 13.16 -0.75
N TRP A 23 32.43 12.16 -1.55
CA TRP A 23 32.15 12.38 -2.97
C TRP A 23 30.73 12.93 -3.16
N THR A 24 30.65 14.14 -3.68
CA THR A 24 29.37 14.84 -3.93
C THR A 24 29.13 15.10 -5.42
N ASP A 25 30.19 15.34 -6.20
CA ASP A 25 30.09 15.69 -7.62
C ASP A 25 30.95 14.77 -8.49
N THR A 26 30.54 13.50 -8.61
CA THR A 26 31.24 12.52 -9.43
C THR A 26 30.25 11.67 -10.25
N LYS A 27 30.74 10.98 -11.28
CA LYS A 27 29.92 10.00 -12.01
C LYS A 27 29.35 8.89 -11.12
N TRP A 28 30.01 8.59 -10.00
CA TRP A 28 29.55 7.60 -9.03
C TRP A 28 28.30 8.08 -8.27
N ASN A 29 28.17 9.39 -8.06
CA ASN A 29 26.99 10.00 -7.47
C ASN A 29 25.76 9.80 -8.36
N TYR A 30 25.89 10.04 -9.67
CA TYR A 30 24.80 9.82 -10.64
C TYR A 30 24.34 8.37 -10.74
N LEU A 31 25.24 7.40 -10.54
CA LEU A 31 24.86 5.98 -10.52
C LEU A 31 23.95 5.61 -9.34
N SER A 32 23.89 6.44 -8.30
CA SER A 32 22.98 6.22 -7.16
C SER A 32 21.53 6.16 -7.61
N GLY A 33 21.14 6.92 -8.63
CA GLY A 33 19.78 6.91 -9.16
C GLY A 33 19.35 5.61 -9.86
N THR A 34 20.25 4.64 -10.05
CA THR A 34 19.90 3.32 -10.63
C THR A 34 19.01 2.47 -9.72
N TYR A 35 18.59 2.99 -8.56
CA TYR A 35 17.58 2.36 -7.70
C TYR A 35 16.20 2.24 -8.35
N ASN A 36 15.96 2.84 -9.53
CA ASN A 36 14.77 2.60 -10.35
C ASN A 36 14.52 1.09 -10.64
N ILE A 37 15.58 0.27 -10.64
CA ILE A 37 15.49 -1.18 -10.76
C ILE A 37 14.63 -1.79 -9.64
N ILE A 38 14.68 -1.24 -8.42
CA ILE A 38 13.83 -1.66 -7.29
C ILE A 38 12.36 -1.37 -7.61
N SER A 39 12.06 -0.16 -8.08
CA SER A 39 10.70 0.26 -8.46
C SER A 39 10.13 -0.61 -9.56
N PHE A 40 10.91 -0.90 -10.61
CA PHE A 40 10.49 -1.79 -11.69
C PHE A 40 10.29 -3.23 -11.20
N ALA A 41 11.23 -3.79 -10.45
CA ALA A 41 11.12 -5.16 -9.95
C ALA A 41 9.89 -5.33 -9.05
N GLY A 42 9.65 -4.41 -8.12
CA GLY A 42 8.47 -4.41 -7.26
C GLY A 42 7.18 -4.19 -8.04
N GLY A 43 7.14 -3.18 -8.90
CA GLY A 43 5.97 -2.82 -9.69
C GLY A 43 5.55 -3.91 -10.67
N PHE A 44 6.47 -4.45 -11.47
CA PHE A 44 6.14 -5.54 -12.40
C PHE A 44 5.75 -6.82 -11.67
N TYR A 45 6.41 -7.17 -10.57
CA TYR A 45 6.03 -8.35 -9.78
C TYR A 45 4.63 -8.19 -9.18
N GLY A 46 4.36 -7.03 -8.58
CA GLY A 46 3.05 -6.64 -8.06
C GLY A 46 1.95 -6.73 -9.10
N LEU A 47 2.18 -6.16 -10.29
CA LEU A 47 1.23 -6.11 -11.38
C LEU A 47 0.92 -7.50 -11.98
N PHE A 48 1.95 -8.32 -12.23
CA PHE A 48 1.79 -9.56 -12.99
C PHE A 48 1.54 -10.80 -12.14
N PHE A 49 1.98 -10.82 -10.88
CA PHE A 49 1.86 -11.98 -10.00
C PHE A 49 0.92 -11.71 -8.83
N VAL A 50 1.22 -10.69 -8.02
CA VAL A 50 0.47 -10.42 -6.78
C VAL A 50 -0.97 -10.02 -7.10
N ALA A 51 -1.17 -9.04 -7.98
CA ALA A 51 -2.51 -8.59 -8.36
C ALA A 51 -3.36 -9.74 -8.94
N ARG A 52 -2.78 -10.59 -9.80
CA ARG A 52 -3.50 -11.73 -10.40
C ARG A 52 -3.93 -12.75 -9.35
N HIS A 53 -3.09 -13.00 -8.35
CA HIS A 53 -3.42 -13.88 -7.24
C HIS A 53 -4.66 -13.38 -6.47
N TRP A 54 -4.74 -12.07 -6.26
CA TRP A 54 -5.91 -11.42 -5.65
C TRP A 54 -7.11 -11.27 -6.60
N GLY A 55 -7.10 -11.82 -7.80
CA GLY A 55 -8.22 -11.70 -8.76
C GLY A 55 -8.16 -10.45 -9.66
N GLY A 56 -7.09 -9.66 -9.57
CA GLY A 56 -6.81 -8.49 -10.41
C GLY A 56 -7.91 -7.44 -10.32
N TRP A 57 -8.42 -7.01 -11.47
CA TRP A 57 -9.49 -5.99 -11.55
C TRP A 57 -10.82 -6.43 -10.94
N LYS A 58 -11.00 -7.72 -10.62
CA LYS A 58 -12.26 -8.25 -10.09
C LYS A 58 -12.41 -8.11 -8.58
N SER A 59 -11.34 -7.78 -7.85
CA SER A 59 -11.38 -7.59 -6.39
C SER A 59 -10.93 -6.19 -5.99
N ASP A 60 -11.33 -5.71 -4.81
CA ASP A 60 -10.84 -4.42 -4.30
C ASP A 60 -9.33 -4.45 -4.02
N VAL A 61 -8.80 -5.53 -3.42
CA VAL A 61 -7.35 -5.68 -3.16
C VAL A 61 -6.54 -5.76 -4.45
N GLY A 62 -6.99 -6.57 -5.41
CA GLY A 62 -6.30 -6.75 -6.69
C GLY A 62 -6.21 -5.43 -7.45
N ARG A 63 -7.29 -4.63 -7.47
CA ARG A 63 -7.29 -3.28 -8.06
C ARG A 63 -6.31 -2.34 -7.35
N ALA A 64 -6.31 -2.32 -6.02
CA ALA A 64 -5.37 -1.50 -5.26
C ALA A 64 -3.91 -1.83 -5.61
N ILE A 65 -3.56 -3.12 -5.66
CA ILE A 65 -2.22 -3.59 -6.01
C ILE A 65 -1.85 -3.18 -7.44
N ILE A 66 -2.76 -3.30 -8.41
CA ILE A 66 -2.51 -2.89 -9.80
C ILE A 66 -2.16 -1.40 -9.87
N VAL A 67 -2.95 -0.54 -9.21
CA VAL A 67 -2.74 0.90 -9.26
C VAL A 67 -1.45 1.30 -8.52
N LEU A 68 -1.19 0.74 -7.32
CA LEU A 68 0.06 0.97 -6.58
C LEU A 68 1.30 0.53 -7.39
N SER A 69 1.21 -0.64 -8.02
CA SER A 69 2.28 -1.21 -8.84
C SER A 69 2.53 -0.38 -10.10
N THR A 70 1.47 0.13 -10.72
CA THR A 70 1.58 1.08 -11.85
C THR A 70 2.28 2.36 -11.40
N GLY A 71 1.95 2.89 -10.22
CA GLY A 71 2.65 4.05 -9.65
C GLY A 71 4.15 3.81 -9.47
N LEU A 72 4.55 2.63 -8.97
CA LEU A 72 5.97 2.24 -8.89
C LEU A 72 6.67 2.21 -10.25
N ILE A 73 6.02 1.65 -11.28
CA ILE A 73 6.58 1.59 -12.64
C ILE A 73 6.72 3.00 -13.22
N VAL A 74 5.70 3.84 -13.06
CA VAL A 74 5.67 5.21 -13.57
C VAL A 74 6.72 6.09 -12.87
N TRP A 75 6.91 5.93 -11.56
CA TRP A 75 8.04 6.52 -10.84
C TRP A 75 9.39 6.04 -11.38
N GLY A 76 9.54 4.72 -11.60
CA GLY A 76 10.76 4.14 -12.16
C GLY A 76 11.10 4.68 -13.57
N ILE A 77 10.09 4.99 -14.38
CA ILE A 77 10.25 5.67 -15.69
C ILE A 77 10.74 7.11 -15.47
N GLY A 78 10.11 7.86 -14.57
CA GLY A 78 10.56 9.22 -14.22
C GLY A 78 12.03 9.25 -13.80
N LEU A 79 12.43 8.29 -12.96
CA LEU A 79 13.81 8.14 -12.52
C LEU A 79 14.74 7.71 -13.66
N ALA A 80 14.32 6.82 -14.57
CA ALA A 80 15.11 6.48 -15.75
C ALA A 80 15.37 7.70 -16.65
N ILE A 81 14.38 8.60 -16.80
CA ILE A 81 14.53 9.87 -17.51
C ILE A 81 15.49 10.79 -16.76
N TYR A 82 15.34 10.92 -15.43
CA TYR A 82 16.26 11.69 -14.59
C TYR A 82 17.72 11.22 -14.74
N LEU A 83 17.96 9.90 -14.77
CA LEU A 83 19.29 9.32 -15.01
C LEU A 83 19.86 9.66 -16.38
N PHE A 84 19.01 9.71 -17.41
CA PHE A 84 19.44 10.14 -18.73
C PHE A 84 19.94 11.59 -18.69
N TYR A 85 19.24 12.49 -18.00
CA TYR A 85 19.72 13.87 -17.78
C TYR A 85 21.05 13.91 -17.04
N ASN A 86 21.22 13.15 -15.94
CA ASN A 86 22.47 13.16 -15.20
C ASN A 86 23.64 12.58 -16.01
N LEU A 87 23.46 11.38 -16.59
CA LEU A 87 24.55 10.62 -17.20
C LEU A 87 24.88 11.09 -18.62
N ALA A 88 23.87 11.41 -19.44
CA ALA A 88 24.08 11.79 -20.83
C ALA A 88 24.20 13.31 -21.01
N LEU A 89 23.38 14.09 -20.28
CA LEU A 89 23.31 15.54 -20.45
C LEU A 89 24.06 16.33 -19.37
N GLN A 90 24.57 15.65 -18.34
CA GLN A 90 25.32 16.26 -17.23
C GLN A 90 24.53 17.38 -16.51
N VAL A 91 23.20 17.21 -16.43
CA VAL A 91 22.32 18.09 -15.65
C VAL A 91 22.13 17.48 -14.27
N GLU A 92 22.55 18.17 -13.22
CA GLU A 92 22.54 17.66 -11.85
C GLU A 92 21.11 17.47 -11.31
N VAL A 93 20.28 18.51 -11.43
CA VAL A 93 18.87 18.52 -11.04
C VAL A 93 18.01 18.94 -12.25
N PRO A 94 17.50 17.99 -13.05
CA PRO A 94 16.63 18.27 -14.19
C PRO A 94 15.22 18.66 -13.73
N TYR A 95 15.04 19.91 -13.27
CA TYR A 95 13.75 20.44 -12.83
C TYR A 95 13.50 21.86 -13.37
N PRO A 96 12.34 22.14 -14.00
CA PRO A 96 11.34 21.17 -14.48
C PRO A 96 11.88 20.35 -15.67
N SER A 97 11.43 19.11 -15.84
CA SER A 97 11.82 18.24 -16.97
C SER A 97 10.82 17.13 -17.29
N TRP A 98 11.14 16.31 -18.29
CA TRP A 98 10.35 15.11 -18.62
C TRP A 98 10.33 14.05 -17.51
N ALA A 99 11.24 14.12 -16.52
CA ALA A 99 11.18 13.23 -15.38
C ALA A 99 9.90 13.46 -14.53
N ASP A 100 9.43 14.71 -14.47
CA ASP A 100 8.21 15.10 -13.74
C ASP A 100 6.94 14.44 -14.31
N ALA A 101 6.95 14.10 -15.61
CA ALA A 101 5.87 13.34 -16.24
C ALA A 101 5.79 11.88 -15.75
N GLY A 102 6.82 11.38 -15.07
CA GLY A 102 6.79 10.14 -14.31
C GLY A 102 6.49 10.36 -12.83
N PHE A 103 7.17 11.29 -12.16
CA PHE A 103 7.02 11.47 -10.71
C PHE A 103 5.62 11.95 -10.31
N LEU A 104 5.08 12.98 -10.96
CA LEU A 104 3.82 13.57 -10.53
C LEU A 104 2.61 12.61 -10.71
N PRO A 105 2.45 11.91 -11.85
CA PRO A 105 1.38 10.91 -11.98
C PRO A 105 1.52 9.72 -11.01
N ALA A 106 2.73 9.37 -10.59
CA ALA A 106 2.93 8.31 -9.61
C ALA A 106 2.25 8.60 -8.27
N TYR A 107 2.30 9.85 -7.79
CA TYR A 107 1.56 10.27 -6.58
C TYR A 107 0.05 10.10 -6.72
N ALA A 108 -0.52 10.49 -7.87
CA ALA A 108 -1.95 10.33 -8.11
C ALA A 108 -2.35 8.86 -8.10
N LEU A 109 -1.56 8.00 -8.76
CA LEU A 109 -1.76 6.56 -8.74
C LEU A 109 -1.63 5.99 -7.32
N TRP A 110 -0.62 6.39 -6.55
CA TRP A 110 -0.45 5.92 -5.18
C TRP A 110 -1.60 6.36 -4.28
N ALA A 111 -2.07 7.60 -4.38
CA ALA A 111 -3.22 8.09 -3.64
C ALA A 111 -4.49 7.28 -3.95
N ILE A 112 -4.76 7.04 -5.24
CA ILE A 112 -5.89 6.20 -5.68
C ILE A 112 -5.73 4.78 -5.13
N GLY A 113 -4.53 4.19 -5.25
CA GLY A 113 -4.23 2.84 -4.76
C GLY A 113 -4.44 2.69 -3.26
N ILE A 114 -4.01 3.67 -2.46
CA ILE A 114 -4.23 3.73 -1.01
C ILE A 114 -5.73 3.80 -0.68
N VAL A 115 -6.48 4.67 -1.37
CA VAL A 115 -7.93 4.77 -1.18
C VAL A 115 -8.63 3.45 -1.53
N MET A 116 -8.21 2.76 -2.58
CA MET A 116 -8.73 1.43 -2.92
C MET A 116 -8.38 0.40 -1.85
N LEU A 117 -7.14 0.43 -1.33
CA LEU A 117 -6.68 -0.45 -0.26
C LEU A 117 -7.47 -0.24 1.04
N SER A 118 -7.98 0.99 1.28
CA SER A 118 -8.74 1.34 2.48
C SER A 118 -9.95 0.41 2.75
N LYS A 119 -10.58 -0.08 1.68
CA LYS A 119 -11.71 -1.02 1.75
C LYS A 119 -11.29 -2.35 2.37
N ALA A 120 -10.18 -2.90 1.90
CA ALA A 120 -9.64 -4.18 2.38
C ALA A 120 -9.09 -4.08 3.81
N THR A 121 -8.64 -2.90 4.22
CA THR A 121 -8.12 -2.64 5.57
C THR A 121 -9.21 -2.43 6.62
N GLY A 122 -10.48 -2.33 6.22
CA GLY A 122 -11.58 -2.09 7.14
C GLY A 122 -11.65 -0.64 7.66
N ALA A 123 -11.01 0.32 6.99
CA ALA A 123 -11.06 1.75 7.36
C ALA A 123 -12.50 2.27 7.46
N GLN A 124 -13.40 1.74 6.62
CA GLN A 124 -14.84 2.03 6.64
C GLN A 124 -15.50 1.74 8.00
N PHE A 125 -15.03 0.74 8.73
CA PHE A 125 -15.55 0.41 10.06
C PHE A 125 -15.02 1.37 11.13
N GLY A 126 -13.78 1.83 11.00
CA GLY A 126 -13.20 2.86 11.87
C GLY A 126 -14.00 4.15 11.85
N LEU A 127 -14.49 4.55 10.68
CA LEU A 127 -15.30 5.75 10.47
C LEU A 127 -16.69 5.70 11.14
N ARG A 128 -17.18 4.51 11.51
CA ARG A 128 -18.48 4.38 12.21
C ARG A 128 -18.42 4.93 13.64
N LYS A 129 -17.24 4.92 14.27
CA LYS A 129 -17.03 5.37 15.66
C LYS A 129 -16.70 6.86 15.71
N LEU A 130 -17.08 7.52 16.81
CA LEU A 130 -16.78 8.94 17.04
C LEU A 130 -15.29 9.24 16.88
N GLY A 131 -14.41 8.41 17.47
CA GLY A 131 -12.97 8.60 17.35
C GLY A 131 -12.44 8.57 15.91
N GLY A 132 -12.99 7.71 15.05
CA GLY A 132 -12.62 7.69 13.63
C GLY A 132 -13.11 8.94 12.87
N LYS A 133 -14.31 9.43 13.20
CA LYS A 133 -14.80 10.71 12.66
C LYS A 133 -13.92 11.88 13.12
N THR A 134 -13.49 11.88 14.38
CA THR A 134 -12.56 12.90 14.90
C THR A 134 -11.22 12.86 14.17
N MET A 135 -10.66 11.67 13.92
CA MET A 135 -9.43 11.52 13.13
C MET A 135 -9.57 12.07 11.70
N LEU A 136 -10.72 11.85 11.04
CA LEU A 136 -10.98 12.35 9.69
C LEU A 136 -10.84 13.88 9.57
N PHE A 137 -11.12 14.63 10.65
CA PHE A 137 -10.94 16.09 10.66
C PHE A 137 -9.59 16.52 11.23
N LEU A 138 -9.14 15.94 12.34
CA LEU A 138 -7.92 16.40 13.02
C LEU A 138 -6.65 16.01 12.27
N VAL A 139 -6.59 14.82 11.65
CA VAL A 139 -5.39 14.34 10.96
C VAL A 139 -5.04 15.23 9.76
N PRO A 140 -5.97 15.55 8.83
CA PRO A 140 -5.65 16.46 7.73
C PRO A 140 -5.22 17.85 8.19
N ILE A 141 -5.85 18.41 9.24
CA ILE A 141 -5.49 19.74 9.76
C ILE A 141 -4.09 19.72 10.36
N ALA A 142 -3.79 18.73 11.21
CA ALA A 142 -2.48 18.60 11.84
C ALA A 142 -1.36 18.39 10.81
N ILE A 143 -1.61 17.52 9.82
CA ILE A 143 -0.65 17.28 8.74
C ILE A 143 -0.52 18.50 7.84
N ALA A 144 -1.60 19.21 7.50
CA ALA A 144 -1.51 20.43 6.71
C ALA A 144 -0.67 21.51 7.42
N ALA A 145 -0.86 21.69 8.72
CA ALA A 145 -0.04 22.61 9.51
C ALA A 145 1.44 22.19 9.56
N ALA A 146 1.71 20.90 9.80
CA ALA A 146 3.07 20.35 9.81
C ALA A 146 3.73 20.46 8.43
N SER A 147 3.02 20.14 7.35
CA SER A 147 3.52 20.23 5.97
C SER A 147 3.73 21.66 5.51
N TYR A 148 2.88 22.61 5.92
CA TYR A 148 3.16 24.02 5.68
C TYR A 148 4.48 24.42 6.36
N TYR A 149 4.65 24.09 7.63
CA TYR A 149 5.89 24.41 8.34
C TYR A 149 7.12 23.73 7.72
N LEU A 150 7.06 22.42 7.47
CA LEU A 150 8.21 21.68 6.95
C LEU A 150 8.48 21.99 5.46
N LEU A 151 7.50 21.82 4.57
CA LEU A 151 7.72 21.93 3.13
C LEU A 151 7.78 23.37 2.62
N VAL A 152 7.15 24.33 3.31
CA VAL A 152 7.18 25.74 2.89
C VAL A 152 8.13 26.56 3.75
N THR A 153 7.94 26.58 5.07
CA THR A 153 8.74 27.45 5.94
C THR A 153 10.19 26.98 6.05
N VAL A 154 10.42 25.70 6.37
CA VAL A 154 11.77 25.16 6.60
C VAL A 154 12.44 24.82 5.26
N ALA A 155 11.79 24.02 4.42
CA ALA A 155 12.41 23.52 3.19
C ALA A 155 12.62 24.61 2.13
N ARG A 156 11.77 25.65 2.09
CA ARG A 156 11.81 26.70 1.05
C ARG A 156 12.01 28.11 1.60
N GLY A 157 12.37 28.25 2.88
CA GLY A 157 12.60 29.56 3.50
C GLY A 157 11.34 30.45 3.57
N GLY A 158 10.13 29.87 3.51
CA GLY A 158 8.87 30.59 3.53
C GLY A 158 8.40 31.12 2.16
N VAL A 159 9.13 30.83 1.08
CA VAL A 159 8.80 31.28 -0.29
C VAL A 159 8.39 30.07 -1.13
N ILE A 160 7.16 30.06 -1.63
CA ILE A 160 6.68 28.94 -2.47
C ILE A 160 7.13 29.12 -3.92
N THR A 161 7.21 30.37 -4.39
CA THR A 161 7.48 30.72 -5.78
C THR A 161 8.41 31.93 -5.86
N THR A 162 9.39 31.91 -6.76
CA THR A 162 10.22 33.08 -7.08
C THR A 162 9.49 33.95 -8.11
N ALA A 163 9.33 35.25 -7.84
CA ALA A 163 8.63 36.20 -8.72
C ALA A 163 9.21 36.31 -10.16
N GLU A 164 10.38 35.73 -10.40
CA GLU A 164 11.08 35.71 -11.69
C GLU A 164 10.81 34.46 -12.54
N SER A 165 10.05 33.48 -12.05
CA SER A 165 9.72 32.29 -12.86
C SER A 165 8.68 32.63 -13.93
N SER A 166 9.14 33.11 -15.08
CA SER A 166 8.31 33.36 -16.27
C SER A 166 7.72 32.09 -16.89
N GLU A 167 8.09 30.91 -16.40
CA GLU A 167 7.62 29.62 -16.89
C GLU A 167 6.45 29.06 -16.05
N THR A 168 5.26 29.08 -16.63
CA THR A 168 4.02 28.52 -16.05
C THR A 168 4.18 27.08 -15.57
N LEU A 169 4.99 26.26 -16.24
CA LEU A 169 5.22 24.87 -15.88
C LEU A 169 5.91 24.74 -14.51
N LYS A 170 6.96 25.52 -14.27
CA LYS A 170 7.68 25.53 -12.99
C LYS A 170 6.74 25.93 -11.86
N LEU A 171 5.95 26.99 -12.06
CA LEU A 171 4.95 27.45 -11.09
C LEU A 171 3.96 26.33 -10.73
N LEU A 172 3.44 25.61 -11.72
CA LEU A 172 2.52 24.50 -11.49
C LEU A 172 3.16 23.39 -10.66
N LEU A 173 4.38 22.99 -10.98
CA LEU A 173 5.10 21.94 -10.28
C LEU A 173 5.49 22.34 -8.85
N ASP A 174 5.88 23.61 -8.65
CA ASP A 174 6.24 24.14 -7.33
C ASP A 174 5.08 24.01 -6.33
N PHE A 175 3.82 24.09 -6.79
CA PHE A 175 2.64 23.80 -5.98
C PHE A 175 2.27 22.31 -5.97
N ALA A 176 2.38 21.63 -7.11
CA ALA A 176 1.92 20.25 -7.26
C ALA A 176 2.65 19.29 -6.32
N TYR A 177 3.97 19.41 -6.17
CA TYR A 177 4.76 18.51 -5.31
C TYR A 177 4.35 18.60 -3.82
N PRO A 178 4.38 19.77 -3.15
CA PRO A 178 3.95 19.87 -1.75
C PRO A 178 2.50 19.45 -1.51
N ILE A 179 1.60 19.71 -2.47
CA ILE A 179 0.20 19.28 -2.39
C ILE A 179 0.11 17.75 -2.48
N SER A 180 0.83 17.13 -3.42
CA SER A 180 0.87 15.67 -3.56
C SER A 180 1.44 15.00 -2.30
N ASP A 181 2.48 15.57 -1.71
CA ASP A 181 3.07 15.11 -0.44
C ASP A 181 2.08 15.21 0.72
N LEU A 182 1.40 16.36 0.84
CA LEU A 182 0.33 16.57 1.83
C LEU A 182 -0.78 15.53 1.67
N VAL A 183 -1.25 15.29 0.45
CA VAL A 183 -2.32 14.34 0.18
C VAL A 183 -1.89 12.92 0.53
N ILE A 184 -0.72 12.47 0.07
CA ILE A 184 -0.29 11.08 0.25
C ILE A 184 0.01 10.76 1.72
N VAL A 185 0.64 11.67 2.47
CA VAL A 185 0.94 11.47 3.89
C VAL A 185 -0.34 11.56 4.74
N THR A 186 -1.31 12.39 4.34
CA THR A 186 -2.63 12.45 4.98
C THR A 186 -3.39 11.15 4.79
N LEU A 187 -3.50 10.67 3.55
CA LEU A 187 -4.21 9.43 3.24
C LEU A 187 -3.58 8.23 3.94
N SER A 188 -2.26 8.10 3.88
CA SER A 188 -1.55 6.99 4.53
C SER A 188 -1.74 6.99 6.05
N THR A 189 -1.58 8.15 6.70
CA THR A 189 -1.77 8.29 8.15
C THR A 189 -3.23 8.03 8.57
N LEU A 190 -4.18 8.57 7.83
CA LEU A 190 -5.60 8.41 8.11
C LEU A 190 -6.04 6.95 7.95
N ILE A 191 -5.65 6.30 6.85
CA ILE A 191 -6.01 4.89 6.61
C ILE A 191 -5.34 3.97 7.61
N TYR A 192 -4.08 4.25 8.00
CA TYR A 192 -3.44 3.56 9.10
C TYR A 192 -4.26 3.67 10.40
N GLY A 193 -4.60 4.91 10.81
CA GLY A 193 -5.34 5.18 12.03
C GLY A 193 -6.75 4.59 12.05
N LEU A 194 -7.47 4.62 10.93
CA LEU A 194 -8.82 4.06 10.83
C LEU A 194 -8.83 2.54 10.81
N SER A 195 -7.75 1.91 10.35
CA SER A 195 -7.69 0.47 10.09
C SER A 195 -7.00 -0.32 11.19
N TYR A 196 -6.27 0.32 12.11
CA TYR A 196 -5.36 -0.37 13.03
C TYR A 196 -6.01 -1.44 13.91
N ARG A 197 -7.33 -1.32 14.19
CA ARG A 197 -8.11 -2.30 14.97
C ARG A 197 -8.83 -3.35 14.14
N TYR A 198 -8.95 -3.12 12.83
CA TYR A 198 -9.77 -3.95 11.93
C TYR A 198 -8.92 -4.87 11.08
N PHE A 199 -7.72 -4.42 10.69
CA PHE A 199 -6.85 -5.24 9.89
C PHE A 199 -5.83 -6.00 10.76
N GLY A 200 -5.64 -7.28 10.47
CA GLY A 200 -4.80 -8.17 11.25
C GLY A 200 -4.36 -9.40 10.46
N GLY A 201 -3.96 -10.46 11.17
CA GLY A 201 -3.51 -11.69 10.53
C GLY A 201 -2.20 -11.50 9.76
N LYS A 202 -2.02 -12.29 8.71
CA LYS A 202 -0.75 -12.38 7.96
C LYS A 202 -0.39 -11.11 7.20
N TYR A 203 -1.37 -10.28 6.85
CA TYR A 203 -1.12 -9.13 5.98
C TYR A 203 -0.87 -7.82 6.71
N ARG A 204 -1.00 -7.81 8.04
CA ARG A 204 -0.80 -6.59 8.85
C ARG A 204 0.52 -5.90 8.53
N LEU A 205 1.60 -6.68 8.47
CA LEU A 205 2.93 -6.19 8.14
C LEU A 205 3.02 -5.57 6.73
N PRO A 206 2.65 -6.27 5.64
CA PRO A 206 2.71 -5.67 4.31
C PRO A 206 1.95 -4.35 4.18
N ILE A 207 0.78 -4.22 4.78
CA ILE A 207 0.02 -2.96 4.74
C ILE A 207 0.73 -1.86 5.52
N TYR A 208 1.30 -2.15 6.68
CA TYR A 208 2.10 -1.16 7.42
C TYR A 208 3.32 -0.71 6.62
N LEU A 209 4.00 -1.63 5.94
CA LEU A 209 5.11 -1.28 5.06
C LEU A 209 4.64 -0.34 3.94
N ILE A 210 3.58 -0.68 3.21
CA ILE A 210 3.02 0.17 2.14
C ILE A 210 2.70 1.57 2.66
N LEU A 211 1.98 1.69 3.78
CA LEU A 211 1.57 2.99 4.32
C LEU A 211 2.78 3.79 4.83
N SER A 212 3.73 3.14 5.51
CA SER A 212 4.94 3.80 6.03
C SER A 212 5.88 4.29 4.92
N ALA A 213 5.89 3.62 3.75
CA ALA A 213 6.70 4.05 2.62
C ALA A 213 6.37 5.50 2.21
N PHE A 214 5.10 5.89 2.23
CA PHE A 214 4.71 7.26 1.86
C PHE A 214 5.12 8.31 2.90
N THR A 215 5.20 7.93 4.17
CA THR A 215 5.79 8.81 5.20
C THR A 215 7.30 8.98 4.98
N ILE A 216 8.01 7.91 4.60
CA ILE A 216 9.44 7.97 4.27
C ILE A 216 9.65 8.85 3.03
N ASN A 217 8.79 8.70 2.01
CA ASN A 217 8.85 9.49 0.79
C ASN A 217 8.70 10.98 1.10
N TYR A 218 7.67 11.34 1.89
CA TYR A 218 7.44 12.71 2.34
C TYR A 218 8.68 13.35 2.98
N PHE A 219 9.42 12.61 3.81
CA PHE A 219 10.67 13.12 4.39
C PHE A 219 11.81 13.17 3.37
N GLY A 220 11.80 12.28 2.36
CA GLY A 220 12.68 12.37 1.19
C GLY A 220 12.47 13.67 0.43
N ASP A 221 11.22 14.01 0.09
CA ASP A 221 10.87 15.26 -0.61
C ASP A 221 11.16 16.50 0.22
N PHE A 222 10.86 16.46 1.53
CA PHE A 222 11.26 17.52 2.45
C PHE A 222 12.78 17.76 2.39
N LEU A 223 13.57 16.70 2.51
CA LEU A 223 15.03 16.80 2.53
C LEU A 223 15.59 17.22 1.17
N PHE A 224 15.04 16.69 0.08
CA PHE A 224 15.38 17.09 -1.29
C PHE A 224 15.08 18.57 -1.53
N SER A 225 13.87 19.03 -1.18
CA SER A 225 13.49 20.44 -1.32
C SER A 225 14.34 21.35 -0.45
N TYR A 226 14.64 20.95 0.79
CA TYR A 226 15.50 21.72 1.69
C TYR A 226 16.92 21.86 1.14
N THR A 227 17.56 20.73 0.82
CA THR A 227 18.95 20.71 0.35
C THR A 227 19.12 21.35 -1.02
N THR A 228 18.11 21.27 -1.90
CA THR A 228 18.11 22.02 -3.16
C THR A 228 18.01 23.53 -2.91
N THR A 229 17.15 23.96 -1.99
CA THR A 229 16.98 25.39 -1.65
C THR A 229 18.24 26.01 -1.07
N VAL A 230 18.99 25.28 -0.24
CA VAL A 230 20.25 25.77 0.33
C VAL A 230 21.48 25.40 -0.52
N GLU A 231 21.26 24.89 -1.75
CA GLU A 231 22.30 24.54 -2.72
C GLU A 231 23.33 23.52 -2.19
N THR A 232 22.90 22.61 -1.32
CA THR A 232 23.74 21.50 -0.79
C THR A 232 23.28 20.13 -1.26
N TYR A 233 22.25 20.06 -2.11
CA TYR A 233 21.82 18.80 -2.71
C TYR A 233 22.91 18.26 -3.64
N TYR A 234 23.05 16.94 -3.66
CA TYR A 234 23.85 16.24 -4.63
C TYR A 234 23.27 14.83 -4.83
N ASN A 235 23.55 14.21 -5.98
CA ASN A 235 23.09 12.87 -6.28
C ASN A 235 23.78 11.82 -5.39
N GLY A 236 23.05 10.83 -4.90
CA GLY A 236 23.53 9.91 -3.86
C GLY A 236 23.59 10.52 -2.47
N SER A 237 22.83 11.59 -2.20
CA SER A 237 22.70 12.17 -0.86
C SER A 237 21.71 11.39 0.00
N LEU A 238 21.51 11.85 1.25
CA LEU A 238 20.56 11.25 2.18
C LEU A 238 19.11 11.31 1.64
N ALA A 239 18.76 12.30 0.81
CA ALA A 239 17.44 12.35 0.17
C ALA A 239 17.23 11.12 -0.74
N ASP A 240 18.22 10.75 -1.53
CA ASP A 240 18.17 9.58 -2.42
C ASP A 240 18.11 8.26 -1.64
N VAL A 241 18.71 8.21 -0.45
CA VAL A 241 18.54 7.07 0.47
C VAL A 241 17.08 6.94 0.90
N LEU A 242 16.40 8.04 1.23
CA LEU A 242 14.99 8.02 1.60
C LEU A 242 14.09 7.63 0.42
N PHE A 243 14.38 8.10 -0.79
CA PHE A 243 13.66 7.66 -1.99
C PHE A 243 13.91 6.18 -2.30
N THR A 244 15.16 5.71 -2.22
CA THR A 244 15.50 4.30 -2.39
C THR A 244 14.81 3.42 -1.35
N THR A 245 14.79 3.88 -0.09
CA THR A 245 14.09 3.22 1.01
C THR A 245 12.59 3.16 0.77
N THR A 246 11.99 4.24 0.28
CA THR A 246 10.58 4.28 -0.10
C THR A 246 10.28 3.22 -1.15
N MET A 247 11.04 3.20 -2.25
CA MET A 247 10.83 2.24 -3.34
C MET A 247 10.98 0.80 -2.84
N TYR A 248 11.97 0.54 -1.98
CA TYR A 248 12.17 -0.76 -1.37
C TYR A 248 11.03 -1.18 -0.46
N VAL A 249 10.64 -0.34 0.50
CA VAL A 249 9.60 -0.63 1.50
C VAL A 249 8.25 -0.81 0.82
N LEU A 250 7.91 0.04 -0.15
CA LEU A 250 6.68 -0.09 -0.94
C LEU A 250 6.68 -1.39 -1.76
N SER A 251 7.78 -1.69 -2.43
CA SER A 251 7.92 -2.92 -3.23
C SER A 251 7.83 -4.19 -2.37
N VAL A 252 8.50 -4.22 -1.21
CA VAL A 252 8.44 -5.34 -0.27
C VAL A 252 7.05 -5.48 0.31
N GLY A 253 6.39 -4.37 0.67
CA GLY A 253 5.02 -4.37 1.13
C GLY A 253 4.05 -4.99 0.11
N ILE A 254 4.19 -4.65 -1.17
CA ILE A 254 3.40 -5.27 -2.24
C ILE A 254 3.74 -6.76 -2.42
N VAL A 255 5.01 -7.12 -2.44
CA VAL A 255 5.45 -8.52 -2.60
C VAL A 255 4.96 -9.40 -1.45
N LEU A 256 4.94 -8.87 -0.22
CA LEU A 256 4.49 -9.60 0.97
C LEU A 256 2.96 -9.83 1.01
N LEU A 257 2.18 -9.16 0.15
CA LEU A 257 0.77 -9.50 -0.06
C LEU A 257 0.58 -10.81 -0.84
N ASP A 258 1.64 -11.41 -1.38
CA ASP A 258 1.62 -12.72 -2.05
C ASP A 258 1.71 -13.85 -1.00
N SER A 259 0.63 -14.60 -0.77
CA SER A 259 0.47 -15.48 0.40
C SER A 259 0.39 -16.96 0.10
N ARG A 260 1.12 -17.45 -0.92
CA ARG A 260 1.17 -18.86 -1.34
C ARG A 260 1.70 -19.88 -0.30
N SER A 261 1.62 -19.61 1.00
CA SER A 261 2.12 -20.45 2.10
C SER A 261 1.26 -20.38 3.37
N VAL A 262 -0.07 -20.54 3.24
CA VAL A 262 -0.94 -20.73 4.42
C VAL A 262 -1.40 -22.18 4.52
N PRO A 263 -0.71 -23.03 5.31
CA PRO A 263 -1.35 -24.25 5.82
C PRO A 263 -2.37 -23.84 6.89
N LEU A 264 -3.64 -24.22 6.70
CA LEU A 264 -4.70 -24.00 7.68
C LEU A 264 -4.55 -24.96 8.87
N SER A 265 -4.87 -24.49 10.08
CA SER A 265 -4.86 -25.31 11.28
C SER A 265 -5.95 -26.38 11.19
N THR A 266 -5.55 -27.64 11.36
CA THR A 266 -6.46 -28.79 11.44
C THR A 266 -7.00 -28.94 12.86
N GLU A 267 -7.81 -27.98 13.33
CA GLU A 267 -8.58 -28.24 14.55
C GLU A 267 -9.65 -29.32 14.28
N SER A 268 -9.73 -30.26 15.21
CA SER A 268 -10.56 -31.47 15.11
C SER A 268 -12.06 -31.14 15.15
N PHE A 269 -12.77 -31.59 14.11
CA PHE A 269 -14.23 -31.49 13.98
C PHE A 269 -14.94 -32.21 15.14
N ASN A 270 -15.52 -31.46 16.08
CA ASN A 270 -16.46 -32.02 17.05
C ASN A 270 -17.86 -32.15 16.42
N GLN A 271 -18.36 -33.38 16.37
CA GLN A 271 -19.66 -33.74 15.80
C GLN A 271 -20.79 -33.10 16.63
N GLY A 272 -21.59 -32.20 16.05
CA GLY A 272 -22.82 -31.76 16.70
C GLY A 272 -23.56 -30.53 16.16
N GLN A 273 -22.92 -29.61 15.44
CA GLN A 273 -23.59 -28.33 15.11
C GLN A 273 -23.65 -28.05 13.60
N LYS A 274 -24.86 -28.20 13.03
CA LYS A 274 -25.24 -27.80 11.66
C LYS A 274 -25.09 -26.29 11.35
N TYR A 275 -24.59 -25.49 12.30
CA TYR A 275 -24.36 -24.03 12.20
C TYR A 275 -22.88 -23.65 11.95
N GLN A 276 -21.97 -24.64 11.87
CA GLN A 276 -20.53 -24.39 11.90
C GLN A 276 -19.88 -23.97 10.57
N LEU A 277 -20.50 -24.16 9.39
CA LEU A 277 -19.84 -23.84 8.11
C LEU A 277 -19.54 -22.34 7.96
N ALA A 278 -20.55 -21.49 8.22
CA ALA A 278 -20.37 -20.03 8.17
C ALA A 278 -19.35 -19.58 9.23
N SER A 279 -19.49 -20.07 10.48
CA SER A 279 -18.55 -19.79 11.56
C SER A 279 -17.11 -20.16 11.18
N ARG A 280 -16.91 -21.35 10.61
CA ARG A 280 -15.59 -21.81 10.20
C ARG A 280 -15.01 -20.97 9.07
N ILE A 281 -15.80 -20.67 8.04
CA ILE A 281 -15.37 -19.76 6.96
C ILE A 281 -14.90 -18.42 7.56
N ILE A 282 -15.67 -17.85 8.49
CA ILE A 282 -15.32 -16.57 9.12
C ILE A 282 -14.03 -16.68 9.94
N HIS A 283 -13.85 -17.76 10.71
CA HIS A 283 -12.63 -18.00 11.48
C HIS A 283 -11.40 -18.16 10.58
N GLU A 284 -11.48 -18.97 9.54
CA GLU A 284 -10.37 -19.19 8.60
C GLU A 284 -10.01 -17.89 7.87
N GLN A 285 -11.01 -17.11 7.45
CA GLN A 285 -10.80 -15.78 6.91
C GLN A 285 -10.13 -14.86 7.93
N ALA A 286 -10.55 -14.90 9.20
CA ALA A 286 -9.96 -14.08 10.26
C ALA A 286 -8.46 -14.39 10.49
N THR A 287 -8.00 -15.62 10.26
CA THR A 287 -6.55 -15.92 10.33
C THR A 287 -5.73 -15.17 9.28
N ILE A 288 -6.38 -14.80 8.17
CA ILE A 288 -5.77 -14.21 6.99
C ILE A 288 -5.91 -12.69 7.02
N ILE A 289 -7.12 -12.16 7.19
CA ILE A 289 -7.43 -10.72 7.12
C ILE A 289 -7.65 -10.06 8.49
N GLY A 290 -7.71 -10.86 9.57
CA GLY A 290 -7.88 -10.37 10.93
C GLY A 290 -9.34 -10.03 11.29
N PRO A 291 -9.55 -9.11 12.25
CA PRO A 291 -10.88 -8.75 12.75
C PRO A 291 -11.87 -8.23 11.69
N SER A 292 -11.38 -7.78 10.53
CA SER A 292 -12.19 -7.35 9.40
C SER A 292 -13.07 -8.49 8.88
N ALA A 293 -12.63 -9.75 8.98
CA ALA A 293 -13.43 -10.91 8.58
C ALA A 293 -14.81 -10.92 9.26
N TRP A 294 -14.83 -10.67 10.57
CA TRP A 294 -16.05 -10.60 11.36
C TRP A 294 -16.91 -9.40 10.99
N SER A 295 -16.26 -8.25 10.75
CA SER A 295 -16.96 -7.00 10.39
C SER A 295 -17.62 -7.09 9.00
N GLU A 296 -16.99 -7.81 8.07
CA GLU A 296 -17.56 -8.09 6.75
C GLU A 296 -18.70 -9.12 6.82
N ALA A 297 -18.55 -10.18 7.62
CA ALA A 297 -19.61 -11.17 7.81
C ALA A 297 -20.88 -10.57 8.42
N GLN A 298 -20.76 -9.56 9.29
CA GLN A 298 -21.91 -8.84 9.84
C GLN A 298 -22.72 -8.06 8.80
N GLN A 299 -22.18 -7.80 7.62
CA GLN A 299 -22.91 -7.13 6.53
C GLN A 299 -23.74 -8.11 5.71
N VAL A 300 -23.55 -9.41 5.89
CA VAL A 300 -24.23 -10.46 5.12
C VAL A 300 -25.63 -10.65 5.69
N GLU A 301 -26.63 -10.35 4.86
CA GLU A 301 -28.02 -10.61 5.21
C GLU A 301 -28.25 -12.11 5.48
N GLY A 302 -28.94 -12.40 6.58
CA GLY A 302 -29.16 -13.78 7.06
C GLY A 302 -28.07 -14.31 8.01
N LEU A 303 -27.05 -13.49 8.34
CA LEU A 303 -26.12 -13.75 9.44
C LEU A 303 -26.39 -12.83 10.63
N SER A 304 -26.46 -13.41 11.82
CA SER A 304 -26.37 -12.71 13.10
C SER A 304 -25.12 -13.21 13.82
N ILE A 305 -24.27 -12.30 14.28
CA ILE A 305 -22.96 -12.65 14.84
C ILE A 305 -22.84 -12.01 16.22
N ASP A 306 -22.67 -12.84 17.24
CA ASP A 306 -22.24 -12.38 18.55
C ASP A 306 -20.70 -12.31 18.55
N VAL A 307 -20.17 -11.11 18.35
CA VAL A 307 -18.72 -10.86 18.31
C VAL A 307 -18.07 -11.08 19.67
N SER A 308 -18.83 -10.99 20.77
CA SER A 308 -18.29 -11.22 22.12
C SER A 308 -18.07 -12.69 22.42
N GLN A 309 -18.92 -13.57 21.88
CA GLN A 309 -18.84 -15.01 22.03
C GLN A 309 -18.23 -15.71 20.80
N MET A 310 -17.94 -14.96 19.73
CA MET A 310 -17.53 -15.48 18.42
C MET A 310 -18.52 -16.53 17.85
N GLU A 311 -19.80 -16.36 18.17
CA GLU A 311 -20.86 -17.24 17.69
C GLU A 311 -21.58 -16.68 16.46
N VAL A 312 -21.97 -17.57 15.55
CA VAL A 312 -22.58 -17.23 14.27
C VAL A 312 -23.89 -17.97 14.13
N TYR A 313 -24.96 -17.21 13.94
CA TYR A 313 -26.31 -17.70 13.74
C TYR A 313 -26.76 -17.41 12.31
N VAL A 314 -27.26 -18.44 11.63
CA VAL A 314 -27.76 -18.36 10.26
C VAL A 314 -29.29 -18.35 10.28
N THR A 315 -29.90 -17.35 9.67
CA THR A 315 -31.35 -17.24 9.49
C THR A 315 -31.73 -17.36 8.01
N GLY A 316 -32.82 -18.06 7.71
CA GLY A 316 -33.27 -18.31 6.33
C GLY A 316 -32.58 -19.46 5.62
N ASN A 317 -32.48 -19.39 4.29
CA ASN A 317 -31.89 -20.43 3.46
C ASN A 317 -30.35 -20.47 3.61
N ARG A 318 -29.83 -21.54 4.21
CA ARG A 318 -28.41 -21.70 4.52
C ARG A 318 -27.51 -21.64 3.30
N LYS A 319 -27.91 -22.26 2.18
CA LYS A 319 -27.12 -22.28 0.95
C LYS A 319 -26.95 -20.85 0.42
N GLU A 320 -28.03 -20.09 0.41
CA GLU A 320 -28.03 -18.69 -0.05
C GLU A 320 -27.23 -17.77 0.89
N VAL A 321 -27.33 -17.96 2.20
CA VAL A 321 -26.54 -17.19 3.17
C VAL A 321 -25.04 -17.49 3.04
N LEU A 322 -24.67 -18.77 2.88
CA LEU A 322 -23.28 -19.16 2.65
C LEU A 322 -22.74 -18.61 1.32
N ASP A 323 -23.55 -18.64 0.25
CA ASP A 323 -23.15 -18.10 -1.05
C ASP A 323 -22.94 -16.57 -0.98
N ARG A 324 -23.80 -15.85 -0.25
CA ARG A 324 -23.62 -14.41 0.02
C ARG A 324 -22.38 -14.13 0.86
N LEU A 325 -22.11 -14.92 1.90
CA LEU A 325 -20.90 -14.79 2.72
C LEU A 325 -19.62 -14.97 1.90
N VAL A 326 -19.58 -16.03 1.08
CA VAL A 326 -18.45 -16.30 0.18
C VAL A 326 -18.29 -15.17 -0.84
N SER A 327 -19.40 -14.70 -1.41
CA SER A 327 -19.39 -13.58 -2.36
C SER A 327 -18.87 -12.28 -1.74
N GLN A 328 -19.24 -11.99 -0.48
CA GLN A 328 -18.74 -10.82 0.24
C GLN A 328 -17.22 -10.85 0.36
N TYR A 329 -16.65 -11.99 0.75
CA TYR A 329 -15.19 -12.11 0.86
C TYR A 329 -14.51 -12.17 -0.52
N GLU A 330 -15.08 -12.86 -1.50
CA GLU A 330 -14.56 -12.93 -2.87
C GLU A 330 -14.53 -11.54 -3.54
N GLN A 331 -15.51 -10.68 -3.28
CA GLN A 331 -15.51 -9.32 -3.83
C GLN A 331 -14.32 -8.48 -3.32
N LEU A 332 -13.99 -8.61 -2.03
CA LEU A 332 -12.91 -7.84 -1.42
C LEU A 332 -11.54 -8.42 -1.79
N PHE A 333 -11.40 -9.75 -1.67
CA PHE A 333 -10.14 -10.48 -1.65
C PHE A 333 -9.96 -11.45 -2.83
N GLY A 334 -10.91 -11.48 -3.75
CA GLY A 334 -10.84 -12.28 -4.98
C GLY A 334 -10.69 -13.78 -4.74
N ARG A 335 -9.96 -14.41 -5.65
CA ARG A 335 -9.77 -15.87 -5.70
C ARG A 335 -9.09 -16.43 -4.45
N ALA A 336 -8.13 -15.69 -3.87
CA ALA A 336 -7.44 -16.11 -2.66
C ALA A 336 -8.44 -16.37 -1.52
N SER A 337 -9.42 -15.48 -1.33
CA SER A 337 -10.47 -15.70 -0.33
C SER A 337 -11.38 -16.89 -0.67
N LEU A 338 -11.73 -17.08 -1.95
CA LEU A 338 -12.55 -18.22 -2.36
C LEU A 338 -11.83 -19.55 -2.06
N GLU A 339 -10.52 -19.62 -2.27
CA GLU A 339 -9.70 -20.80 -1.95
C GLU A 339 -9.71 -21.08 -0.44
N VAL A 340 -9.58 -20.04 0.39
CA VAL A 340 -9.70 -20.15 1.85
C VAL A 340 -11.07 -20.68 2.26
N CYS A 341 -12.15 -20.16 1.66
CA CYS A 341 -13.50 -20.67 1.91
C CYS A 341 -13.64 -22.15 1.51
N ARG A 342 -13.08 -22.57 0.37
CA ARG A 342 -13.10 -23.98 -0.07
C ARG A 342 -12.36 -24.89 0.90
N GLU A 343 -11.16 -24.49 1.31
CA GLU A 343 -10.36 -25.27 2.25
C GLU A 343 -11.03 -25.36 3.63
N ALA A 344 -11.67 -24.28 4.11
CA ALA A 344 -12.45 -24.27 5.34
C ALA A 344 -13.58 -25.31 5.32
N VAL A 345 -14.26 -25.46 4.18
CA VAL A 345 -15.40 -26.36 4.02
C VAL A 345 -14.98 -27.81 3.72
N ARG A 346 -13.78 -28.02 3.16
CA ARG A 346 -13.29 -29.33 2.69
C ARG A 346 -13.46 -30.48 3.70
N PRO A 347 -13.15 -30.34 5.01
CA PRO A 347 -13.31 -31.44 5.97
C PRO A 347 -14.76 -31.78 6.32
N ALA A 348 -15.71 -30.91 5.96
CA ALA A 348 -17.14 -31.07 6.19
C ALA A 348 -17.89 -31.61 4.95
N LEU A 349 -17.28 -31.61 3.76
CA LEU A 349 -17.91 -32.06 2.50
C LEU A 349 -18.44 -33.50 2.56
N SER A 350 -17.77 -34.40 3.30
CA SER A 350 -18.21 -35.79 3.45
C SER A 350 -19.35 -35.99 4.45
N LYS A 351 -19.75 -34.93 5.18
CA LYS A 351 -20.66 -35.01 6.33
C LYS A 351 -21.98 -34.23 6.13
N ILE A 352 -22.09 -33.46 5.05
CA ILE A 352 -23.21 -32.56 4.79
C ILE A 352 -23.74 -32.84 3.38
N SER A 353 -25.06 -32.73 3.18
CA SER A 353 -25.66 -32.89 1.85
C SER A 353 -25.10 -31.85 0.88
N LEU A 354 -24.68 -32.27 -0.31
CA LEU A 354 -24.15 -31.37 -1.34
C LEU A 354 -25.14 -30.26 -1.69
N GLU A 355 -26.44 -30.52 -1.60
CA GLU A 355 -27.51 -29.53 -1.86
C GLU A 355 -27.47 -28.32 -0.91
N GLU A 356 -26.94 -28.49 0.31
CA GLU A 356 -26.81 -27.43 1.30
C GLU A 356 -25.55 -26.57 1.09
N ILE A 357 -24.63 -26.98 0.20
CA ILE A 357 -23.35 -26.33 -0.06
C ILE A 357 -23.40 -25.61 -1.41
N PRO A 358 -23.04 -24.31 -1.47
CA PRO A 358 -22.90 -23.57 -2.72
C PRO A 358 -21.96 -24.26 -3.70
N GLU A 359 -22.31 -24.26 -4.99
CA GLU A 359 -21.51 -24.96 -6.02
C GLU A 359 -20.08 -24.45 -6.10
N ARG A 360 -19.86 -23.17 -5.81
CA ARG A 360 -18.53 -22.55 -5.82
C ARG A 360 -17.60 -23.09 -4.73
N LEU A 361 -18.13 -23.74 -3.70
CA LEU A 361 -17.39 -24.33 -2.57
C LEU A 361 -17.17 -25.84 -2.71
N ARG A 362 -17.70 -26.48 -3.76
CA ARG A 362 -17.57 -27.91 -4.01
C ARG A 362 -16.27 -28.26 -4.71
#